data_AF-A0A6H5JGB3-F1
#
_entry.id   AF-A0A6H5JGB3-F1
#
_cell.length_a   1.000
_cell.length_b   1.000
_cell.length_c   1.000
_cell.angle_alpha   90.00
_cell.angle_beta   90.00
_cell.angle_gamma   90.00
#
_symmetry.space_group_name_H-M   'P 1'
#
loop_
_entity.id
_entity.type
_entity.pdbx_description
1 polymer ?
#
loop_
_entity_poly.entity_id
_entity_poly.type
_entity_poly.pdbx_seq_one_letter_code
_entity_poly.pdbx_strand_id
1 'polypeptide(L)'
;MTIARYYGIFWDWDGTKTYSKAELEERKGLTLYDNFDEFSAETLAAIDNELQQIKLALLQRFPQLDLSSVFPIGQRVKLHYGEDVSDTSSLKQTFCSNIGYKGCPTPLKEFSPGRFGPNVDTRLFWEDIPFGLCILKNLAEMLGNFPTPTMDFLIRWHQKPMGLQFLTPEGQLNPQLLERTGAPYKYGIHCLET
;
A
#
# COMPACT_ATOMS: atom_id res chain seq x y z
N MET A 1 -3.12 2.40 -0.28
CA MET A 1 -3.51 3.58 -1.09
C MET A 1 -2.37 4.58 -1.15
N THR A 2 -1.96 5.09 0.01
CA THR A 2 -0.75 5.88 0.29
C THR A 2 0.55 5.28 -0.23
N ILE A 3 0.81 4.00 0.05
CA ILE A 3 2.11 3.34 -0.25
C ILE A 3 2.47 3.28 -1.75
N ALA A 4 1.48 3.09 -2.64
CA ALA A 4 1.72 3.03 -4.09
C ALA A 4 2.17 4.39 -4.62
N ARG A 5 1.49 5.45 -4.17
CA ARG A 5 1.83 6.83 -4.51
C ARG A 5 3.15 7.27 -3.89
N TYR A 6 3.41 6.86 -2.65
CA TYR A 6 4.64 7.17 -1.97
C TYR A 6 5.85 6.59 -2.71
N TYR A 7 5.76 5.33 -3.15
CA TYR A 7 6.74 4.77 -4.07
C TYR A 7 6.83 5.60 -5.36
N GLY A 8 5.71 5.95 -6.00
CA GLY A 8 5.71 6.72 -7.25
C GLY A 8 6.47 8.05 -7.16
N ILE A 9 6.40 8.74 -6.01
CA ILE A 9 7.15 9.98 -5.75
C ILE A 9 8.66 9.70 -5.61
N PHE A 10 9.01 8.60 -4.94
CA PHE A 10 10.37 8.27 -4.48
C PHE A 10 10.96 7.02 -5.14
N TRP A 11 10.53 6.69 -6.36
CA TRP A 11 10.89 5.44 -7.03
C TRP A 11 12.40 5.25 -7.19
N ASP A 12 13.14 6.36 -7.29
CA ASP A 12 14.60 6.43 -7.45
C ASP A 12 15.35 6.68 -6.14
N TRP A 13 14.67 6.55 -5.00
CA TRP A 13 15.31 6.74 -3.70
C TRP A 13 16.10 5.50 -3.28
N ASP A 14 17.38 5.72 -2.96
CA ASP A 14 18.36 4.69 -2.61
C ASP A 14 18.70 4.64 -1.10
N GLY A 15 17.94 5.39 -0.28
CA GLY A 15 18.20 5.57 1.15
C GLY A 15 19.04 6.80 1.50
N THR A 16 19.70 7.42 0.52
CA THR A 16 20.58 8.58 0.71
C THR A 16 20.16 9.79 -0.12
N LYS A 17 19.50 9.56 -1.25
CA LYS A 17 19.04 10.62 -2.15
C LYS A 17 18.09 11.58 -1.42
N THR A 18 18.29 12.86 -1.69
CA THR A 18 17.41 13.93 -1.21
C THR A 18 16.93 14.76 -2.39
N TYR A 19 15.91 15.58 -2.17
CA TYR A 19 15.24 16.37 -3.19
C TYR A 19 15.00 17.79 -2.65
N SER A 20 15.19 18.78 -3.49
CA SER A 20 14.74 20.14 -3.26
C SER A 20 13.22 20.22 -3.38
N LYS A 21 12.65 21.33 -2.91
CA LYS A 21 11.21 21.59 -3.09
C LYS A 21 10.82 21.64 -4.58
N ALA A 22 11.65 22.25 -5.42
CA ALA A 22 11.41 22.33 -6.87
C ALA A 22 11.38 20.93 -7.51
N GLU A 23 12.34 20.06 -7.17
CA GLU A 23 12.35 18.67 -7.65
C GLU A 23 11.09 17.89 -7.21
N LEU A 24 10.60 18.13 -6.00
CA LEU A 24 9.35 17.52 -5.51
C LEU A 24 8.12 18.10 -6.20
N GLU A 25 8.10 19.40 -6.53
CA GLU A 25 7.03 20.04 -7.31
C GLU A 25 6.95 19.47 -8.73
N GLU A 26 8.09 19.29 -9.41
CA GLU A 26 8.16 18.67 -10.74
C GLU A 26 7.63 17.23 -10.73
N ARG A 27 7.88 16.49 -9.65
CA ARG A 27 7.36 15.14 -9.41
C ARG A 27 5.90 15.12 -8.96
N LYS A 28 5.31 16.29 -8.75
CA LYS A 28 3.99 16.47 -8.12
C LYS A 28 3.89 15.72 -6.77
N GLY A 29 5.00 15.70 -6.04
CA GLY A 29 5.20 14.94 -4.82
C GLY A 29 5.01 15.75 -3.54
N LEU A 30 4.59 17.02 -3.60
CA LEU A 30 4.28 17.81 -2.41
C LEU A 30 3.00 17.36 -1.69
N THR A 31 2.03 16.84 -2.45
CA THR A 31 0.80 16.28 -1.92
C THR A 31 0.66 14.83 -2.35
N LEU A 32 0.06 14.00 -1.49
CA LEU A 32 -0.12 12.58 -1.81
C LEU A 32 -1.14 12.41 -2.93
N TYR A 33 -2.34 12.95 -2.78
CA TYR A 33 -3.46 12.52 -3.61
C TYR A 33 -3.81 13.47 -4.76
N ASP A 34 -3.60 14.78 -4.61
CA ASP A 34 -4.06 15.79 -5.59
C ASP A 34 -3.52 15.54 -7.00
N ASN A 35 -2.32 14.96 -7.08
CA ASN A 35 -1.61 14.72 -8.32
C ASN A 35 -1.25 13.23 -8.48
N PHE A 36 -2.22 12.35 -8.21
CA PHE A 36 -2.07 10.93 -8.47
C PHE A 36 -1.68 10.71 -9.94
N ASP A 37 -0.56 10.01 -10.17
CA ASP A 37 -0.10 9.68 -11.51
C ASP A 37 -0.60 8.30 -11.96
N GLU A 38 -0.42 8.00 -13.24
CA GLU A 38 -0.89 6.76 -13.85
C GLU A 38 -0.19 5.55 -13.23
N PHE A 39 1.13 5.62 -13.02
CA PHE A 39 1.89 4.55 -12.36
C PHE A 39 1.32 4.21 -10.98
N SER A 40 1.01 5.23 -10.18
CA SER A 40 0.43 5.07 -8.84
C SER A 40 -0.97 4.45 -8.92
N ALA A 41 -1.78 4.85 -9.91
CA ALA A 41 -3.11 4.31 -10.16
C ALA A 41 -3.06 2.84 -10.58
N GLU A 42 -2.20 2.49 -11.53
CA GLU A 42 -1.99 1.12 -11.99
C GLU A 42 -1.47 0.23 -10.87
N THR A 43 -0.48 0.70 -10.10
CA THR A 43 0.03 -0.02 -8.94
C THR A 43 -1.06 -0.23 -7.89
N LEU A 44 -1.87 0.79 -7.59
CA LEU A 44 -2.98 0.66 -6.64
C LEU A 44 -4.05 -0.32 -7.14
N ALA A 45 -4.37 -0.29 -8.44
CA ALA A 45 -5.31 -1.23 -9.05
C ALA A 45 -4.77 -2.67 -8.99
N ALA A 46 -3.47 -2.86 -9.19
CA ALA A 46 -2.83 -4.18 -9.12
C ALA A 46 -2.85 -4.76 -7.70
N ILE A 47 -2.57 -3.96 -6.66
CA ILE A 47 -2.73 -4.41 -5.26
C ILE A 47 -4.20 -4.73 -4.95
N ASP A 48 -5.13 -3.90 -5.42
CA ASP A 48 -6.57 -4.14 -5.21
C ASP A 48 -7.00 -5.45 -5.88
N ASN A 49 -6.52 -5.74 -7.10
CA ASN A 49 -6.77 -7.00 -7.76
C ASN A 49 -6.25 -8.18 -6.93
N GLU A 50 -5.04 -8.10 -6.38
CA GLU A 50 -4.49 -9.14 -5.49
C GLU A 50 -5.37 -9.32 -4.22
N LEU A 51 -5.85 -8.23 -3.62
CA LEU A 51 -6.83 -8.29 -2.51
C LEU A 51 -8.15 -8.96 -2.92
N GLN A 52 -8.68 -8.64 -4.11
CA GLN A 52 -9.89 -9.27 -4.62
C GLN A 52 -9.67 -10.77 -4.89
N GLN A 53 -8.47 -11.19 -5.31
CA GLN A 53 -8.15 -12.62 -5.44
C GLN A 53 -8.12 -13.32 -4.07
N ILE A 54 -7.56 -12.69 -3.02
CA ILE A 54 -7.64 -13.21 -1.65
C ILE A 54 -9.11 -13.39 -1.24
N LYS A 55 -9.95 -12.37 -1.46
CA LYS A 55 -11.40 -12.44 -1.19
C LYS A 55 -12.06 -13.61 -1.92
N LEU A 56 -11.81 -13.77 -3.22
CA LEU A 56 -12.40 -14.85 -4.01
C LEU A 56 -11.97 -16.23 -3.51
N ALA A 57 -10.69 -16.42 -3.22
CA ALA A 57 -10.16 -17.67 -2.68
C ALA A 57 -10.76 -18.00 -1.30
N LEU A 58 -10.97 -17.01 -0.44
CA LEU A 58 -11.68 -17.18 0.83
C LEU A 58 -13.13 -17.62 0.61
N LEU A 59 -13.88 -16.99 -0.30
CA LEU A 59 -15.27 -17.36 -0.59
C LEU A 59 -15.40 -18.74 -1.25
N GLN A 60 -14.40 -19.15 -2.04
CA GLN A 60 -14.36 -20.51 -2.61
C GLN A 60 -14.19 -21.57 -1.53
N ARG A 61 -13.34 -21.31 -0.52
CA ARG A 61 -13.08 -22.24 0.59
C ARG A 61 -14.16 -22.19 1.68
N PHE A 62 -14.71 -21.01 1.93
CA PHE A 62 -15.71 -20.73 2.97
C PHE A 62 -16.90 -19.93 2.38
N PRO A 63 -17.82 -20.60 1.67
CA PRO A 63 -18.94 -19.94 0.99
C PRO A 63 -19.90 -19.17 1.91
N GLN A 64 -19.87 -19.45 3.21
CA GLN A 64 -20.69 -18.81 4.23
C GLN A 64 -20.13 -17.45 4.71
N LEU A 65 -18.88 -17.09 4.36
CA LEU A 65 -18.32 -15.80 4.75
C LEU A 65 -19.02 -14.67 4.01
N ASP A 66 -19.47 -13.67 4.75
CA ASP A 66 -19.93 -12.41 4.16
C ASP A 66 -18.75 -11.43 3.99
N LEU A 67 -18.23 -11.37 2.76
CA LEU A 67 -17.22 -10.40 2.33
C LEU A 67 -17.80 -9.37 1.35
N SER A 68 -19.12 -9.15 1.35
CA SER A 68 -19.80 -8.22 0.44
C SER A 68 -19.32 -6.78 0.58
N SER A 69 -18.84 -6.40 1.77
CA SER A 69 -18.27 -5.08 2.07
C SER A 69 -16.86 -4.83 1.49
N VAL A 70 -16.18 -5.88 1.01
CA VAL A 70 -14.83 -5.76 0.41
C VAL A 70 -14.96 -5.42 -1.06
N PHE A 71 -15.21 -4.14 -1.36
CA PHE A 71 -15.37 -3.64 -2.73
C PHE A 71 -14.03 -3.39 -3.43
N PRO A 72 -13.96 -3.51 -4.76
CA PRO A 72 -12.84 -2.98 -5.54
C PRO A 72 -12.58 -1.51 -5.22
N ILE A 73 -11.32 -1.09 -5.19
CA ILE A 73 -10.87 0.20 -4.66
C ILE A 73 -11.61 1.40 -5.28
N GLY A 74 -11.82 1.39 -6.59
CA GLY A 74 -12.55 2.47 -7.28
C GLY A 74 -14.00 2.56 -6.81
N GLN A 75 -14.69 1.43 -6.69
CA GLN A 75 -16.06 1.38 -6.18
C GLN A 75 -16.11 1.78 -4.69
N ARG A 76 -15.14 1.32 -3.90
CA ARG A 76 -15.01 1.68 -2.49
C ARG A 76 -14.92 3.19 -2.31
N VAL A 77 -14.04 3.87 -3.03
CA VAL A 77 -13.88 5.33 -2.92
C VAL A 77 -15.17 6.05 -3.32
N LYS A 78 -15.82 5.65 -4.42
CA LYS A 78 -17.11 6.22 -4.84
C LYS A 78 -18.18 6.08 -3.75
N LEU A 79 -18.27 4.91 -3.10
CA LEU A 79 -19.25 4.68 -2.04
C LEU A 79 -18.99 5.50 -0.77
N HIS A 80 -17.72 5.70 -0.41
CA HIS A 80 -17.37 6.40 0.83
C HIS A 80 -17.40 7.92 0.70
N TYR A 81 -17.03 8.44 -0.47
CA TYR A 81 -16.89 9.87 -0.71
C TYR A 81 -18.07 10.45 -1.51
N GLY A 82 -18.80 9.64 -2.27
CA GLY A 82 -20.01 10.08 -2.97
C GLY A 82 -19.76 11.31 -3.85
N GLU A 83 -20.52 12.37 -3.60
CA GLU A 83 -20.46 13.65 -4.32
C GLU A 83 -19.13 14.40 -4.16
N ASP A 84 -18.29 14.01 -3.19
CA ASP A 84 -16.95 14.57 -3.02
C ASP A 84 -16.00 14.17 -4.16
N VAL A 85 -16.38 13.20 -5.01
CA VAL A 85 -15.61 12.75 -6.18
C VAL A 85 -16.29 13.23 -7.47
N SER A 86 -15.70 14.24 -8.12
CA SER A 86 -16.31 14.86 -9.29
C SER A 86 -16.02 14.17 -10.63
N ASP A 87 -14.96 13.36 -10.73
CA ASP A 87 -14.63 12.57 -11.93
C ASP A 87 -14.30 11.13 -11.56
N THR A 88 -15.13 10.20 -12.07
CA THR A 88 -15.00 8.77 -11.79
C THR A 88 -14.64 7.92 -13.01
N SER A 89 -14.15 8.56 -14.08
CA SER A 89 -13.80 7.96 -15.38
C SER A 89 -12.64 6.96 -15.32
N SER A 90 -11.74 7.12 -14.34
CA SER A 90 -10.61 6.23 -14.08
C SER A 90 -10.26 6.25 -12.60
N LEU A 91 -9.43 5.30 -12.15
CA LEU A 91 -8.96 5.30 -10.76
C LEU A 91 -8.15 6.56 -10.45
N LYS A 92 -7.25 6.96 -11.37
CA LYS A 92 -6.51 8.22 -11.26
C LYS A 92 -7.44 9.41 -11.03
N GLN A 93 -8.44 9.60 -11.89
CA GLN A 93 -9.37 10.73 -11.76
C GLN A 93 -10.22 10.65 -10.50
N THR A 94 -10.63 9.44 -10.10
CA THR A 94 -11.35 9.20 -8.84
C THR A 94 -10.56 9.71 -7.64
N PHE A 95 -9.23 9.59 -7.67
CA PHE A 95 -8.35 10.10 -6.61
C PHE A 95 -8.10 11.60 -6.72
N CYS A 96 -7.72 12.10 -7.90
CA CYS A 96 -7.40 13.51 -8.10
C CYS A 96 -8.61 14.44 -7.91
N SER A 97 -9.81 13.96 -8.23
CA SER A 97 -11.05 14.75 -8.13
C SER A 97 -11.76 14.66 -6.79
N ASN A 98 -11.25 13.86 -5.86
CA ASN A 98 -11.82 13.67 -4.53
C ASN A 98 -11.43 14.83 -3.59
N ILE A 99 -12.39 15.69 -3.25
CA ILE A 99 -12.15 16.85 -2.39
C ILE A 99 -11.73 16.46 -0.97
N GLY A 100 -12.13 15.28 -0.48
CA GLY A 100 -11.75 14.77 0.83
C GLY A 100 -10.27 14.40 0.95
N TYR A 101 -9.57 14.29 -0.18
CA TYR A 101 -8.13 14.05 -0.22
C TYR A 101 -7.29 15.30 -0.48
N LYS A 102 -7.95 16.43 -0.78
CA LYS A 102 -7.29 17.64 -1.24
C LYS A 102 -6.32 18.19 -0.19
N GLY A 103 -5.11 18.51 -0.63
CA GLY A 103 -4.11 19.17 0.20
C GLY A 103 -3.48 18.28 1.26
N CYS A 104 -3.65 16.95 1.20
CA CYS A 104 -2.95 16.03 2.08
C CYS A 104 -1.44 16.06 1.76
N PRO A 105 -0.59 16.60 2.66
CA PRO A 105 0.83 16.75 2.37
C PRO A 105 1.52 15.39 2.33
N THR A 106 2.48 15.24 1.41
CA THR A 106 3.37 14.08 1.44
C THR A 106 4.21 14.13 2.72
N PRO A 107 4.28 13.04 3.51
CA PRO A 107 5.18 13.00 4.64
C PRO A 107 6.64 13.06 4.18
N LEU A 108 7.31 14.16 4.50
CA LEU A 108 8.71 14.43 4.15
C LEU A 108 9.55 14.60 5.41
N LYS A 109 10.83 14.19 5.34
CA LYS A 109 11.84 14.47 6.34
C LYS A 109 12.88 15.37 5.73
N GLU A 110 13.22 16.46 6.42
CA GLU A 110 14.31 17.34 6.02
C GLU A 110 15.63 16.78 6.56
N PHE A 111 16.56 16.45 5.67
CA PHE A 111 17.86 15.87 6.00
C PHE A 111 18.97 16.94 6.09
N SER A 112 18.79 18.05 5.39
CA SER A 112 19.60 19.27 5.49
C SER A 112 18.77 20.45 4.95
N PRO A 113 19.15 21.71 5.20
CA PRO A 113 18.33 22.87 4.81
C PRO A 113 17.87 22.83 3.34
N GLY A 114 16.57 22.75 3.12
CA GLY A 114 15.94 22.70 1.80
C GLY A 114 16.08 21.36 1.06
N ARG A 115 16.53 20.30 1.73
CA ARG A 115 16.73 18.95 1.17
C ARG A 115 15.89 17.93 1.93
N PHE A 116 14.90 17.40 1.23
CA PHE A 116 13.87 16.52 1.75
C PHE A 116 14.03 15.10 1.20
N GLY A 117 13.51 14.13 1.93
CA GLY A 117 13.35 12.76 1.44
C GLY A 117 12.21 12.05 2.17
N PRO A 118 12.03 10.75 1.93
CA PRO A 118 11.05 9.94 2.62
C PRO A 118 11.13 10.04 4.14
N ASN A 119 9.98 10.24 4.79
CA ASN A 119 9.87 10.16 6.24
C ASN A 119 9.44 8.76 6.67
N VAL A 120 10.45 7.94 6.96
CA VAL A 120 10.27 6.54 7.40
C VAL A 120 9.64 6.46 8.80
N ASP A 121 9.66 7.54 9.59
CA ASP A 121 9.15 7.57 10.97
C ASP A 121 7.61 7.74 11.02
N THR A 122 6.91 7.52 9.90
CA THR A 122 5.48 7.80 9.75
C THR A 122 4.65 6.52 9.79
N ARG A 123 3.36 6.67 10.11
CA ARG A 123 2.37 5.58 10.09
C ARG A 123 2.28 4.89 8.73
N LEU A 124 2.62 5.57 7.64
CA LEU A 124 2.66 4.97 6.30
C LEU A 124 3.62 3.76 6.25
N PHE A 125 4.77 3.83 6.91
CA PHE A 125 5.69 2.70 6.97
C PHE A 125 5.33 1.72 8.09
N TRP A 126 5.04 2.24 9.28
CA TRP A 126 4.89 1.42 10.49
C TRP A 126 3.49 0.83 10.70
N GLU A 127 2.50 1.25 9.92
CA GLU A 127 1.16 0.66 9.92
C GLU A 127 0.85 -0.04 8.60
N ASP A 128 0.91 0.66 7.46
CA ASP A 128 0.44 0.10 6.17
C ASP A 128 1.23 -1.14 5.73
N ILE A 129 2.50 -1.27 6.13
CA ILE A 129 3.34 -2.43 5.78
C ILE A 129 3.14 -3.60 6.76
N PRO A 130 3.53 -3.51 8.05
CA PRO A 130 3.41 -4.63 8.99
C PRO A 130 1.97 -5.00 9.36
N PHE A 131 1.04 -4.02 9.37
CA PHE A 131 -0.35 -4.21 9.78
C PHE A 131 -1.35 -4.04 8.63
N GLY A 132 -0.86 -3.80 7.41
CA GLY A 132 -1.65 -3.85 6.18
C GLY A 132 -1.16 -4.98 5.28
N LEU A 133 -0.15 -4.71 4.45
CA LEU A 133 0.31 -5.64 3.41
C LEU A 133 0.81 -6.98 3.95
N CYS A 134 1.50 -7.02 5.09
CA CYS A 134 1.95 -8.29 5.67
C CYS A 134 0.78 -9.18 6.08
N ILE A 135 -0.35 -8.61 6.52
CA ILE A 135 -1.55 -9.41 6.84
C ILE A 135 -2.10 -10.05 5.57
N LEU A 136 -2.26 -9.25 4.51
CA LEU A 136 -2.78 -9.74 3.23
C LEU A 136 -1.85 -10.79 2.60
N LYS A 137 -0.53 -10.57 2.69
CA LYS A 137 0.46 -11.54 2.25
C LYS A 137 0.33 -12.85 3.00
N ASN A 138 0.14 -12.81 4.33
CA ASN A 138 -0.02 -14.03 5.12
C ASN A 138 -1.28 -14.81 4.73
N LEU A 139 -2.39 -14.11 4.48
CA LEU A 139 -3.62 -14.75 3.99
C LEU A 139 -3.38 -15.44 2.65
N ALA A 140 -2.67 -14.80 1.72
CA ALA A 140 -2.31 -15.42 0.44
C ALA A 140 -1.44 -16.69 0.63
N GLU A 141 -0.49 -16.68 1.56
CA GLU A 141 0.30 -17.87 1.94
C GLU A 141 -0.58 -19.01 2.47
N MET A 142 -1.50 -18.71 3.38
CA MET A 142 -2.44 -19.69 3.97
C MET A 142 -3.44 -20.26 2.96
N LEU A 143 -3.74 -19.52 1.90
CA LEU A 143 -4.64 -19.92 0.81
C LEU A 143 -3.94 -20.77 -0.29
N GLY A 144 -2.76 -21.32 0.01
CA GLY A 144 -1.98 -22.13 -0.94
C GLY A 144 -0.87 -21.35 -1.65
N ASN A 145 -0.46 -20.21 -1.09
CA ASN A 145 0.69 -19.43 -1.52
C ASN A 145 0.63 -18.98 -2.99
N PHE A 146 -0.50 -18.39 -3.39
CA PHE A 146 -0.64 -17.86 -4.74
C PHE A 146 0.15 -16.54 -4.91
N PRO A 147 0.54 -16.18 -6.15
CA PRO A 147 1.40 -15.02 -6.40
C PRO A 147 0.76 -13.68 -6.03
N THR A 148 1.52 -12.83 -5.31
CA THR A 148 1.15 -11.45 -4.96
C THR A 148 2.27 -10.48 -5.35
N PRO A 149 2.64 -10.40 -6.65
CA PRO A 149 3.84 -9.69 -7.10
C PRO A 149 3.86 -8.20 -6.72
N THR A 150 2.71 -7.54 -6.69
CA THR A 150 2.59 -6.11 -6.38
C THR A 150 2.73 -5.86 -4.89
N MET A 151 2.08 -6.65 -4.04
CA MET A 151 2.32 -6.62 -2.59
C MET A 151 3.79 -6.91 -2.28
N ASP A 152 4.38 -7.93 -2.90
CA ASP A 152 5.78 -8.31 -2.69
C ASP A 152 6.72 -7.16 -3.06
N PHE A 153 6.50 -6.56 -4.23
CA PHE A 153 7.26 -5.40 -4.69
C PHE A 153 7.21 -4.23 -3.71
N LEU A 154 6.01 -3.86 -3.23
CA LEU A 154 5.85 -2.74 -2.31
C LEU A 154 6.41 -3.04 -0.93
N ILE A 155 6.21 -4.24 -0.39
CA ILE A 155 6.84 -4.65 0.87
C ILE A 155 8.37 -4.57 0.71
N ARG A 156 8.92 -5.08 -0.39
CA ARG A 156 10.37 -5.06 -0.64
C ARG A 156 10.96 -3.66 -0.73
N TRP A 157 10.25 -2.72 -1.34
CA TRP A 157 10.73 -1.35 -1.38
C TRP A 157 10.65 -0.69 0.00
N HIS A 158 9.53 -0.83 0.73
CA HIS A 158 9.33 -0.16 2.03
C HIS A 158 10.15 -0.78 3.16
N GLN A 159 10.43 -2.09 3.13
CA GLN A 159 11.21 -2.75 4.18
C GLN A 159 12.66 -2.27 4.22
N LYS A 160 13.25 -1.94 3.05
CA LYS A 160 14.64 -1.47 2.92
C LYS A 160 14.93 -0.23 3.78
N PRO A 161 14.21 0.89 3.63
CA PRO A 161 14.45 2.07 4.45
C PRO A 161 14.01 1.90 5.90
N MET A 162 13.13 0.95 6.21
CA MET A 162 12.82 0.58 7.59
C MET A 162 13.95 -0.20 8.26
N GLY A 163 14.95 -0.68 7.51
CA GLY A 163 16.02 -1.54 8.04
C GLY A 163 15.50 -2.89 8.55
N LEU A 164 14.36 -3.36 8.01
CA LEU A 164 13.69 -4.58 8.42
C LEU A 164 13.46 -5.49 7.22
N GLN A 165 13.40 -6.80 7.44
CA GLN A 165 13.10 -7.77 6.40
C GLN A 165 11.78 -8.49 6.67
N PHE A 166 10.63 -7.84 6.41
CA PHE A 166 9.30 -8.48 6.52
C PHE A 166 9.07 -9.61 5.51
N LEU A 167 9.59 -9.47 4.28
CA LEU A 167 9.53 -10.48 3.23
C LEU A 167 10.94 -11.00 2.94
N THR A 168 11.10 -12.33 2.87
CA THR A 168 12.36 -13.00 2.53
C THR A 168 12.69 -12.86 1.04
N PRO A 169 13.92 -13.15 0.58
CA PRO A 169 14.25 -13.19 -0.85
C PRO A 169 13.31 -14.10 -1.66
N GLU A 170 12.85 -15.20 -1.08
CA GLU A 170 11.95 -16.20 -1.67
C GLU A 170 10.50 -15.72 -1.79
N GLY A 171 10.17 -14.54 -1.23
CA GLY A 171 8.82 -13.97 -1.34
C GLY A 171 7.84 -14.49 -0.29
N GLN A 172 8.36 -14.99 0.84
CA GLN A 172 7.56 -15.43 1.99
C GLN A 172 7.71 -14.44 3.15
N LEU A 173 6.72 -14.35 4.03
CA LEU A 173 6.85 -13.60 5.27
C LEU A 173 7.98 -14.16 6.12
N ASN A 174 8.83 -13.28 6.60
CA ASN A 174 9.98 -13.64 7.42
C ASN A 174 9.53 -14.03 8.83
N PRO A 175 9.71 -15.29 9.27
CA PRO A 175 9.33 -15.73 10.60
C PRO A 175 9.97 -14.91 11.73
N GLN A 176 11.19 -14.39 11.50
CA GLN A 176 11.94 -13.62 12.50
C GLN A 176 11.29 -12.27 12.82
N LEU A 177 10.49 -11.72 11.90
CA LEU A 177 9.83 -10.42 12.07
C LEU A 177 8.31 -10.52 12.31
N LEU A 178 7.74 -11.72 12.43
CA LEU A 178 6.31 -11.90 12.64
C LEU A 178 5.78 -11.11 13.85
N GLU A 179 6.54 -11.06 14.94
CA GLU A 179 6.19 -10.30 16.15
C GLU A 179 5.95 -8.81 15.90
N ARG A 180 6.56 -8.26 14.85
CA ARG A 180 6.42 -6.86 14.43
C ARG A 180 5.26 -6.62 13.45
N THR A 181 4.45 -7.63 13.18
CA THR A 181 3.34 -7.57 12.21
C THR A 181 1.99 -7.84 12.87
N GLY A 182 0.91 -7.63 12.11
CA GLY A 182 -0.43 -8.09 12.45
C GLY A 182 -0.80 -9.44 11.83
N ALA A 183 0.17 -10.15 11.24
CA ALA A 183 -0.10 -11.38 10.48
C ALA A 183 -0.65 -12.51 11.38
N PRO A 184 -1.65 -13.29 10.94
CA PRO A 184 -2.17 -14.45 11.67
C PRO A 184 -1.11 -15.40 12.23
N TYR A 185 -0.02 -15.67 11.49
CA TYR A 185 1.09 -16.51 11.95
C TYR A 185 1.71 -16.05 13.27
N LYS A 186 1.71 -14.75 13.58
CA LYS A 186 2.15 -14.22 14.87
C LYS A 186 1.35 -14.81 16.03
N TYR A 187 0.07 -15.06 15.82
CA TYR A 187 -0.86 -15.52 16.85
C TYR A 187 -1.01 -17.05 16.89
N GLY A 188 -0.12 -17.78 16.19
CA GLY A 188 -0.19 -19.25 16.09
C GLY A 188 -1.30 -19.76 15.16
N ILE A 189 -1.90 -18.89 14.35
CA ILE A 189 -2.97 -19.25 13.41
C ILE A 189 -2.31 -19.63 12.08
N HIS A 190 -2.08 -20.93 11.88
CA HIS A 190 -1.36 -21.46 10.72
C HIS A 190 -2.26 -22.00 9.59
N CYS A 191 -3.57 -22.08 9.84
CA CYS A 191 -4.58 -22.48 8.87
C CYS A 191 -5.85 -21.65 9.05
N LEU A 192 -6.78 -21.73 8.09
CA LEU A 192 -7.98 -20.87 8.06
C LEU A 192 -9.19 -21.51 8.75
N GLU A 193 -9.09 -22.78 9.15
CA GLU A 193 -10.16 -23.62 9.70
C GLU A 193 -10.41 -23.46 11.21
N THR A 194 -9.64 -22.63 11.91
CA THR A 194 -9.68 -22.52 13.38
C THR A 194 -10.96 -21.90 13.91
#